data_AF-A0A963A3P9-F1
#
_entry.id   AF-A0A963A3P9-F1
#
_cell.length_a   1.000
_cell.length_b   1.000
_cell.length_c   1.000
_cell.angle_alpha   90.00
_cell.angle_beta   90.00
_cell.angle_gamma   90.00
#
_symmetry.space_group_name_H-M   'P 1'
#
loop_
_entity.id
_entity.type
_entity.pdbx_description
1 polymer ?
#
loop_
_entity_poly.entity_id
_entity_poly.type
_entity_poly.pdbx_seq_one_letter_code
_entity_poly.pdbx_strand_id
1 'polypeptide(L)'
;MKTPADFYKPLAIGAPTPWRELPVVLERTIHFFPPHIEKMRAKVPAMAKQVDVLLGNLEDAIPIEAKEAARAGFIEVAKAVDFGATGLWSRVNALNSPWGLDDILQIVE
;
A
#
# COMPACT_ATOMS: atom_id res chain seq x y z
N MET A 1 8.83 24.61 6.59
CA MET A 1 7.48 24.63 5.95
C MET A 1 7.63 25.20 4.55
N LYS A 2 6.96 24.65 3.53
CA LYS A 2 7.05 25.15 2.14
C LYS A 2 6.16 26.37 1.95
N THR A 3 6.48 27.22 0.97
CA THR A 3 5.59 28.31 0.55
C THR A 3 4.39 27.76 -0.23
N PRO A 4 3.26 28.47 -0.30
CA PRO A 4 2.13 28.05 -1.14
C PRO A 4 2.51 27.87 -2.62
N ALA A 5 3.42 28.70 -3.14
CA ALA A 5 3.91 28.62 -4.52
C ALA A 5 4.74 27.35 -4.78
N ASP A 6 5.46 26.84 -3.79
CA ASP A 6 6.33 25.66 -3.91
C ASP A 6 5.66 24.35 -3.47
N PHE A 7 4.55 24.43 -2.73
CA PHE A 7 3.93 23.25 -2.10
C PHE A 7 3.49 22.18 -3.12
N TYR A 8 2.93 22.60 -4.26
CA TYR A 8 2.41 21.72 -5.31
C TYR A 8 3.38 21.49 -6.47
N LYS A 9 4.67 21.81 -6.31
CA LYS A 9 5.69 21.47 -7.31
C LYS A 9 6.15 20.01 -7.13
N PRO A 10 6.30 19.22 -8.22
CA PRO A 10 6.91 17.89 -8.15
C PRO A 10 8.33 17.95 -7.55
N LEU A 11 8.70 16.93 -6.77
CA LEU A 11 10.00 16.89 -6.07
C LEU A 11 11.12 16.20 -6.86
N ALA A 12 10.78 15.57 -7.98
CA ALA A 12 11.72 14.98 -8.92
C ALA A 12 11.25 15.22 -10.35
N ILE A 13 12.19 15.27 -11.30
CA ILE A 13 11.87 15.38 -12.73
C ILE A 13 11.13 14.11 -13.15
N GLY A 14 9.97 14.28 -13.80
CA GLY A 14 9.11 13.17 -14.23
C GLY A 14 8.15 12.64 -13.17
N ALA A 15 8.25 13.10 -11.91
CA ALA A 15 7.25 12.77 -10.90
C ALA A 15 5.88 13.37 -11.25
N PRO A 16 4.76 12.71 -10.90
CA PRO A 16 3.42 13.21 -11.17
C PRO A 16 3.16 14.54 -10.45
N THR A 17 2.23 15.32 -10.99
CA THR A 17 1.81 16.57 -10.36
C THR A 17 1.08 16.27 -9.05
N PRO A 18 1.46 16.87 -7.90
CA PRO A 18 0.76 16.69 -6.63
C PRO A 18 -0.73 17.08 -6.74
N TRP A 19 -1.60 16.26 -6.16
CA TRP A 19 -3.03 16.55 -6.10
C TRP A 19 -3.31 17.82 -5.29
N ARG A 20 -4.31 18.60 -5.74
CA ARG A 20 -4.82 19.78 -5.01
C ARG A 20 -6.08 19.48 -4.21
N GLU A 21 -6.80 18.44 -4.60
CA GLU A 21 -8.00 17.94 -3.96
C GLU A 21 -7.86 16.41 -3.83
N LEU A 22 -8.45 15.84 -2.78
CA LEU A 22 -8.46 14.39 -2.61
C LEU A 22 -9.43 13.75 -3.60
N PRO A 23 -9.15 12.54 -4.10
CA PRO A 23 -10.13 11.78 -4.86
C PRO A 23 -11.39 11.53 -4.02
N VAL A 24 -12.56 11.69 -4.62
CA VAL A 24 -13.84 11.41 -3.96
C VAL A 24 -14.18 9.93 -4.18
N VAL A 25 -13.76 9.10 -3.23
CA VAL A 25 -14.00 7.64 -3.22
C VAL A 25 -14.54 7.21 -1.85
N LEU A 26 -15.10 6.00 -1.78
CA LEU A 26 -15.56 5.44 -0.50
C LEU A 26 -14.35 4.91 0.29
N GLU A 27 -14.30 5.24 1.59
CA GLU A 27 -13.23 4.83 2.51
C GLU A 27 -13.79 4.48 3.92
N ARG A 28 -14.99 3.91 4.00
CA ARG A 28 -15.69 3.66 5.28
C ARG A 28 -15.06 2.50 6.06
N THR A 29 -14.38 1.59 5.34
CA THR A 29 -13.71 0.40 5.89
C THR A 29 -12.30 0.29 5.34
N ILE A 30 -11.31 0.18 6.23
CA ILE A 30 -9.93 -0.19 5.90
C ILE A 30 -9.68 -1.59 6.43
N HIS A 31 -9.71 -2.59 5.56
CA HIS A 31 -9.54 -3.99 5.95
C HIS A 31 -8.07 -4.42 5.82
N PHE A 32 -7.46 -4.80 6.94
CA PHE A 32 -6.08 -5.27 6.98
C PHE A 32 -6.00 -6.75 6.63
N PHE A 33 -5.00 -7.14 5.83
CA PHE A 33 -4.64 -8.56 5.68
C PHE A 33 -3.13 -8.78 5.77
N PRO A 34 -2.67 -9.93 6.31
CA PRO A 34 -1.26 -10.30 6.37
C PRO A 34 -0.82 -10.94 5.03
N PRO A 35 -0.03 -10.27 4.18
CA PRO A 35 0.21 -10.74 2.83
C PRO A 35 1.13 -11.98 2.77
N HIS A 36 1.90 -12.29 3.82
CA HIS A 36 2.72 -13.50 3.86
C HIS A 36 1.89 -14.79 3.96
N ILE A 37 0.63 -14.71 4.39
CA ILE A 37 -0.25 -15.88 4.54
C ILE A 37 -0.96 -16.18 3.21
N GLU A 38 -0.55 -17.26 2.54
CA GLU A 38 -1.09 -17.69 1.23
C GLU A 38 -2.62 -17.81 1.22
N LYS A 39 -3.19 -18.46 2.25
CA LYS A 39 -4.65 -18.60 2.40
C LYS A 39 -5.39 -17.25 2.44
N MET A 40 -4.73 -16.20 2.95
CA MET A 40 -5.31 -14.85 2.96
C MET A 40 -5.18 -14.20 1.59
N ARG A 41 -4.01 -14.31 0.93
CA ARG A 41 -3.81 -13.83 -0.45
C ARG A 41 -4.84 -14.43 -1.42
N ALA A 42 -5.06 -15.74 -1.35
CA ALA A 42 -6.02 -16.46 -2.21
C ALA A 42 -7.47 -15.94 -2.10
N LYS A 43 -7.82 -15.29 -0.98
CA LYS A 43 -9.15 -14.73 -0.74
C LYS A 43 -9.28 -13.27 -1.18
N VAL A 44 -8.18 -12.58 -1.51
CA VAL A 44 -8.17 -11.15 -1.85
C VAL A 44 -9.14 -10.79 -2.98
N PRO A 45 -9.23 -11.54 -4.11
CA PRO A 45 -10.17 -11.22 -5.18
C PRO A 45 -11.63 -11.15 -4.73
N ALA A 46 -12.00 -11.96 -3.73
CA ALA A 46 -13.34 -11.92 -3.14
C ALA A 46 -13.48 -10.84 -2.08
N MET A 47 -12.46 -10.65 -1.22
CA MET A 47 -12.46 -9.60 -0.20
C MET A 47 -12.54 -8.19 -0.80
N ALA A 48 -11.83 -7.93 -1.89
CA ALA A 48 -11.80 -6.63 -2.56
C ALA A 48 -13.21 -6.14 -2.92
N LYS A 49 -14.12 -7.05 -3.30
CA LYS A 49 -15.51 -6.72 -3.66
C LYS A 49 -16.42 -6.37 -2.47
N GLN A 50 -15.93 -6.49 -1.24
CA GLN A 50 -16.72 -6.35 -0.01
C GLN A 50 -16.23 -5.19 0.87
N VAL A 51 -15.11 -4.57 0.53
CA VAL A 51 -14.47 -3.52 1.33
C VAL A 51 -14.22 -2.30 0.47
N ASP A 52 -14.18 -1.14 1.12
CA ASP A 52 -13.88 0.13 0.45
C ASP A 52 -12.36 0.28 0.22
N VAL A 53 -11.56 -0.09 1.22
CA VAL A 53 -10.09 -0.13 1.16
C VAL A 53 -9.59 -1.48 1.67
N LEU A 54 -8.71 -2.11 0.89
CA LEU A 54 -7.94 -3.27 1.32
C LEU A 54 -6.48 -2.86 1.56
N LEU A 55 -5.96 -3.18 2.74
CA LEU A 55 -4.63 -2.76 3.18
C LEU A 55 -3.73 -3.98 3.44
N GLY A 56 -2.64 -4.09 2.69
CA GLY A 56 -1.57 -5.05 2.94
C GLY A 56 -0.70 -4.60 4.12
N ASN A 57 -0.66 -5.39 5.18
CA ASN A 57 0.11 -5.03 6.37
C ASN A 57 1.53 -5.63 6.33
N LEU A 58 2.56 -4.79 6.48
CA LEU A 58 3.96 -5.20 6.54
C LEU A 58 4.60 -4.97 7.92
N GLU A 59 3.93 -4.23 8.81
CA GLU A 59 4.48 -3.77 10.09
C GLU A 59 4.05 -4.66 11.27
N ASP A 60 3.37 -4.13 12.29
CA ASP A 60 3.00 -4.86 13.50
C ASP A 60 2.15 -6.10 13.16
N ALA A 61 2.30 -7.15 13.97
CA ALA A 61 1.70 -8.47 13.75
C ALA A 61 2.20 -9.24 12.51
N ILE A 62 3.24 -8.73 11.83
CA ILE A 62 4.04 -9.52 10.87
C ILE A 62 5.34 -9.94 11.56
N PRO A 63 5.60 -11.25 11.71
CA PRO A 63 6.86 -11.74 12.28
C PRO A 63 8.08 -11.21 11.53
N ILE A 64 9.21 -11.07 12.22
CA ILE A 64 10.45 -10.52 11.66
C ILE A 64 10.91 -11.33 10.45
N GLU A 65 10.87 -12.65 10.56
CA GLU A 65 11.19 -13.62 9.53
C GLU A 65 10.22 -13.60 8.34
N ALA A 66 9.04 -13.00 8.50
CA ALA A 66 8.00 -12.93 7.47
C ALA A 66 7.95 -11.58 6.75
N LYS A 67 8.82 -10.62 7.08
CA LYS A 67 8.78 -9.26 6.51
C LYS A 67 8.97 -9.25 5.00
N GLU A 68 9.99 -9.95 4.51
CA GLU A 68 10.25 -10.08 3.08
C GLU A 68 9.14 -10.86 2.36
N ALA A 69 8.66 -11.95 2.97
CA ALA A 69 7.55 -12.74 2.43
C ALA A 69 6.23 -11.93 2.38
N ALA A 70 6.00 -11.05 3.35
CA ALA A 70 4.85 -10.15 3.35
C ALA A 70 4.97 -9.10 2.24
N ARG A 71 6.15 -8.50 2.04
CA ARG A 71 6.37 -7.56 0.93
C ARG A 71 6.15 -8.24 -0.42
N ALA A 72 6.79 -9.39 -0.64
CA ALA A 72 6.65 -10.16 -1.88
C ALA A 72 5.19 -10.59 -2.11
N GLY A 73 4.51 -11.08 -1.08
CA GLY A 73 3.11 -11.49 -1.16
C GLY A 73 2.15 -10.32 -1.44
N PHE A 74 2.45 -9.12 -0.94
CA PHE A 74 1.67 -7.92 -1.28
C PHE A 74 1.85 -7.54 -2.76
N ILE A 75 3.09 -7.53 -3.25
CA ILE A 75 3.42 -7.22 -4.66
C ILE A 75 2.76 -8.23 -5.61
N GLU A 76 2.81 -9.53 -5.26
CA GLU A 76 2.14 -10.60 -6.01
C GLU A 76 0.65 -10.32 -6.17
N VAL A 77 -0.04 -10.02 -5.07
CA VAL A 77 -1.48 -9.71 -5.06
C VAL A 77 -1.79 -8.43 -5.82
N ALA A 78 -1.00 -7.37 -5.63
CA ALA A 78 -1.19 -6.08 -6.29
C ALA A 78 -1.06 -6.20 -7.82
N LYS A 79 -0.18 -7.09 -8.31
CA LYS A 79 0.02 -7.35 -9.75
C LYS A 79 -1.03 -8.29 -10.33
N ALA A 80 -1.59 -9.20 -9.53
CA ALA A 80 -2.47 -10.27 -10.00
C ALA A 80 -3.98 -9.95 -9.91
N VAL A 81 -4.38 -9.03 -9.02
CA VAL A 81 -5.80 -8.78 -8.71
C VAL A 81 -6.26 -7.45 -9.28
N ASP A 82 -7.41 -7.45 -9.96
CA ASP A 82 -8.15 -6.24 -10.30
C ASP A 82 -9.02 -5.81 -9.10
N PHE A 83 -8.73 -4.63 -8.55
CA PHE A 83 -9.43 -4.08 -7.39
C PHE A 83 -10.67 -3.26 -7.76
N GLY A 84 -10.88 -2.94 -9.05
CA GLY A 84 -11.98 -2.08 -9.48
C GLY A 84 -12.00 -0.74 -8.75
N ALA A 85 -13.07 -0.48 -7.98
CA ALA A 85 -13.23 0.75 -7.20
C ALA A 85 -12.63 0.68 -5.79
N THR A 86 -12.13 -0.48 -5.36
CA THR A 86 -11.59 -0.68 -4.02
C THR A 86 -10.19 -0.08 -3.91
N GLY A 87 -9.96 0.73 -2.88
CA GLY A 87 -8.64 1.31 -2.61
C GLY A 87 -7.62 0.22 -2.24
N LEU A 88 -6.44 0.25 -2.85
CA LEU A 88 -5.31 -0.62 -2.51
C LEU A 88 -4.28 0.17 -1.70
N TRP A 89 -4.16 -0.16 -0.42
CA TRP A 89 -3.23 0.51 0.50
C TRP A 89 -2.18 -0.47 1.04
N SER A 90 -1.10 0.06 1.61
CA SER A 90 -0.09 -0.72 2.32
C SER A 90 0.36 0.02 3.58
N ARG A 91 0.47 -0.70 4.71
CA ARG A 91 1.16 -0.20 5.91
C ARG A 91 2.58 -0.76 5.90
N VAL A 92 3.51 0.05 5.42
CA VAL A 92 4.95 -0.22 5.41
C VAL A 92 5.53 -0.21 6.82
N ASN A 93 6.72 -0.78 6.98
CA ASN A 93 7.44 -0.75 8.24
C ASN A 93 7.89 0.68 8.62
N ALA A 94 8.20 0.86 9.90
CA ALA A 94 8.67 2.13 10.45
C ALA A 94 9.96 2.63 9.76
N LEU A 95 10.13 3.96 9.71
CA LEU A 95 11.27 4.61 9.04
C LEU A 95 12.64 4.32 9.70
N ASN A 96 12.66 3.86 10.95
CA ASN A 96 13.86 3.45 11.67
C ASN A 96 14.10 1.93 11.63
N SER A 97 13.25 1.18 10.92
CA SER A 97 13.38 -0.26 10.76
C SER A 97 14.34 -0.61 9.61
N PRO A 98 14.92 -1.81 9.59
CA PRO A 98 15.74 -2.26 8.46
C PRO A 98 14.91 -2.57 7.19
N TRP A 99 13.57 -2.57 7.25
CA TRP A 99 12.70 -2.98 6.13
C TRP A 99 12.02 -1.83 5.39
N GLY A 100 11.87 -0.66 6.03
CA GLY A 100 11.04 0.42 5.50
C GLY A 100 11.50 0.98 4.14
N LEU A 101 12.81 1.04 3.89
CA LEU A 101 13.35 1.47 2.60
C LEU A 101 12.93 0.53 1.47
N ASP A 102 13.15 -0.78 1.65
CA ASP A 102 12.82 -1.79 0.65
C ASP A 102 11.31 -1.93 0.46
N ASP A 103 10.50 -1.75 1.51
CA ASP A 103 9.04 -1.72 1.39
C ASP A 103 8.61 -0.63 0.40
N ILE A 104 9.16 0.58 0.50
CA ILE A 104 8.77 1.69 -0.39
C ILE A 104 9.29 1.43 -1.81
N LEU A 105 10.57 1.10 -1.95
CA LEU A 105 11.20 0.98 -3.27
C LEU A 105 10.59 -0.15 -4.10
N GLN A 106 10.41 -1.35 -3.52
CA GLN A 106 9.95 -2.52 -4.27
C GLN A 106 8.44 -2.53 -4.53
N ILE A 107 7.65 -1.81 -3.72
CA ILE A 107 6.20 -1.70 -3.95
C ILE A 107 5.88 -0.67 -5.04
N VAL A 108 6.68 0.39 -5.14
CA VAL A 108 6.47 1.46 -6.13
C VAL A 108 7.03 1.09 -7.52
N GLU A 109 7.97 0.15 -7.59
CA GLU A 109 8.56 -0.39 -8.82
C GLU A 109 7.59 -1.23 -9.68
#